data_AF-A0A518A9B7-F1
#
_entry.id   AF-A0A518A9B7-F1
#
_cell.length_a   1.000
_cell.length_b   1.000
_cell.length_c   1.000
_cell.angle_alpha   90.00
_cell.angle_beta   90.00
_cell.angle_gamma   90.00
#
_symmetry.space_group_name_H-M   'P 1'
#
loop_
_entity.id
_entity.type
_entity.pdbx_description
1 polymer ?
#
loop_
_entity_poly.entity_id
_entity_poly.type
_entity_poly.pdbx_seq_one_letter_code
_entity_poly.pdbx_strand_id
1 'polypeptide(L)'
;MKYVLLFVLPVSIFIVYLWLFRKRHRTVGSLLAPKPLESLFDEIDTTPDQPVPFGYKMSWLAVKSDDAERVLKSLDMENVQPANWHTGCIAAYHYHTFVTPVVDGWVFVLAVDLPTLYTAADSSEFTALLSRLSEEFGEVQYFCTHRVSESHSWARFIEGKEIRAFAYADSETYANRGDKTSGEIELGYQYFDDTSPEAESETYWERTDLCSPDEEHVMEIAGKWSINPNSFEEREFPAGVGWIGNLVRSR
;
A
#
# COMPACT_ATOMS: atom_id res chain seq x y z
N MET A 1 -7.59 8.28 52.64
CA MET A 1 -7.02 7.06 52.04
C MET A 1 -8.07 6.29 51.20
N LYS A 2 -8.78 6.97 50.28
CA LYS A 2 -9.82 6.36 49.41
C LYS A 2 -9.71 6.73 47.92
N TYR A 3 -8.82 7.67 47.56
CA TYR A 3 -8.64 8.15 46.18
C TYR A 3 -7.52 7.44 45.41
N VAL A 4 -6.69 6.63 46.09
CA VAL A 4 -5.57 5.91 45.44
C VAL A 4 -6.07 4.68 44.67
N LEU A 5 -7.21 4.08 45.02
CA LEU A 5 -7.74 2.92 44.29
C LEU A 5 -8.49 3.27 43.00
N LEU A 6 -8.96 4.52 42.84
CA LEU A 6 -9.80 4.91 41.69
C LEU A 6 -8.99 5.21 40.41
N PHE A 7 -7.69 5.47 40.52
CA PHE A 7 -6.80 5.67 39.36
C PHE A 7 -6.03 4.41 38.94
N VAL A 8 -5.92 3.41 39.82
CA VAL A 8 -5.15 2.19 39.52
C VAL A 8 -5.90 1.27 38.57
N LEU A 9 -7.24 1.21 38.68
CA LEU A 9 -8.11 0.41 37.79
C LEU A 9 -8.10 0.88 36.32
N PRO A 10 -8.29 2.17 35.96
CA PRO A 10 -8.23 2.60 34.57
C PRO A 10 -6.82 2.50 33.97
N VAL A 11 -5.76 2.76 34.75
CA VAL A 11 -4.37 2.60 34.29
C VAL A 11 -4.03 1.14 34.05
N SER A 12 -4.49 0.22 34.91
CA SER A 12 -4.28 -1.21 34.70
C SER A 12 -5.10 -1.76 33.54
N ILE A 13 -6.33 -1.28 33.30
CA ILE A 13 -7.11 -1.60 32.10
C ILE A 13 -6.42 -1.07 30.84
N PHE A 14 -5.88 0.15 30.87
CA PHE A 14 -5.13 0.72 29.74
C PHE A 14 -3.81 -0.02 29.47
N ILE A 15 -3.08 -0.44 30.51
CA ILE A 15 -1.87 -1.26 30.37
C ILE A 15 -2.23 -2.66 29.86
N VAL A 16 -3.32 -3.27 30.33
CA VAL A 16 -3.81 -4.56 29.82
C VAL A 16 -4.29 -4.43 28.38
N TYR A 17 -4.97 -3.33 28.02
CA TYR A 17 -5.37 -3.02 26.65
C TYR A 17 -4.14 -2.85 25.76
N LEU A 18 -3.16 -2.03 26.13
CA LEU A 18 -1.89 -1.88 25.42
C LEU A 18 -1.11 -3.19 25.34
N TRP A 19 -1.12 -4.00 26.39
CA TRP A 19 -0.46 -5.30 26.40
C TRP A 19 -1.17 -6.30 25.48
N LEU A 20 -2.51 -6.33 25.46
CA LEU A 20 -3.31 -7.14 24.54
C LEU A 20 -3.18 -6.66 23.09
N PHE A 21 -3.16 -5.34 22.86
CA PHE A 21 -2.95 -4.71 21.56
C PHE A 21 -1.55 -5.05 21.02
N ARG A 22 -0.51 -4.86 21.84
CA ARG A 22 0.88 -5.19 21.49
C ARG A 22 1.10 -6.70 21.33
N LYS A 23 0.39 -7.54 22.09
CA LYS A 23 0.41 -9.00 21.95
C LYS A 23 -0.32 -9.46 20.68
N ARG A 24 -1.42 -8.81 20.31
CA ARG A 24 -2.13 -9.06 19.04
C ARG A 24 -1.22 -8.75 17.85
N HIS A 25 -0.53 -7.61 17.84
CA HIS A 25 0.47 -7.30 16.80
C HIS A 25 1.64 -8.31 16.76
N ARG A 26 2.18 -8.74 17.90
CA ARG A 26 3.28 -9.75 17.93
C ARG A 26 2.84 -11.14 17.48
N THR A 27 1.60 -11.54 17.76
CA THR A 27 1.11 -12.89 17.42
C THR A 27 0.67 -12.97 15.97
N VAL A 28 0.11 -11.88 15.42
CA VAL A 28 -0.20 -11.73 14.00
C VAL A 28 1.07 -11.77 13.15
N GLY A 29 2.17 -11.13 13.58
CA GLY A 29 3.46 -11.20 12.88
C GLY A 29 4.05 -12.62 12.71
N SER A 30 3.64 -13.60 13.52
CA SER A 30 4.08 -15.00 13.41
C SER A 30 3.24 -15.84 12.43
N LEU A 31 2.01 -15.43 12.11
CA LEU A 31 1.12 -16.10 11.16
C LEU A 31 1.21 -15.50 9.74
N LEU A 32 1.86 -14.33 9.62
CA LEU A 32 2.10 -13.60 8.37
C LEU A 32 3.54 -13.75 7.85
N ALA A 33 4.34 -14.65 8.41
CA ALA A 33 5.67 -14.90 7.89
C ALA A 33 5.56 -15.40 6.43
N PRO A 34 6.35 -14.86 5.48
CA PRO A 34 6.33 -15.33 4.10
C PRO A 34 6.55 -16.83 4.09
N LYS A 35 5.69 -17.53 3.34
CA LYS A 35 5.98 -18.91 3.00
C LYS A 35 7.28 -18.91 2.17
N PRO A 36 8.22 -19.84 2.38
CA PRO A 36 9.38 -19.94 1.51
C PRO A 36 8.93 -20.04 0.04
N LEU A 37 9.60 -19.34 -0.88
CA LEU A 37 9.26 -19.36 -2.31
C LEU A 37 9.21 -20.79 -2.87
N GLU A 38 10.11 -21.65 -2.39
CA GLU A 38 10.23 -23.06 -2.76
C GLU A 38 9.03 -23.91 -2.30
N SER A 39 8.21 -23.39 -1.39
CA SER A 39 6.97 -24.04 -0.94
C SER A 39 5.72 -23.58 -1.70
N LEU A 40 5.84 -22.50 -2.48
CA LEU A 40 4.73 -21.94 -3.25
C LEU A 40 4.61 -22.59 -4.64
N PHE A 41 5.73 -23.01 -5.21
CA PHE A 41 5.81 -23.54 -6.56
C PHE A 41 6.70 -24.77 -6.61
N ASP A 42 6.33 -25.74 -7.46
CA ASP A 42 7.23 -26.82 -7.84
C ASP A 42 8.41 -26.27 -8.67
N GLU A 43 8.12 -25.30 -9.54
CA GLU A 43 9.09 -24.53 -10.34
C GLU A 43 8.57 -23.10 -10.56
N ILE A 44 9.46 -22.11 -10.51
CA ILE A 44 9.14 -20.72 -10.83
C ILE A 44 9.05 -20.59 -12.36
N ASP A 45 7.86 -20.25 -12.87
CA ASP A 45 7.67 -20.08 -14.31
C ASP A 45 8.25 -18.74 -14.78
N THR A 46 9.07 -18.83 -15.83
CA THR A 46 9.75 -17.70 -16.47
C THR A 46 9.36 -17.55 -17.94
N THR A 47 8.35 -18.30 -18.38
CA THR A 47 7.76 -18.14 -19.71
C THR A 47 7.04 -16.79 -19.77
N PRO A 48 7.42 -15.88 -20.68
CA PRO A 48 6.78 -14.57 -20.76
C PRO A 48 5.27 -14.70 -20.95
N ASP A 49 4.50 -14.03 -20.10
CA ASP A 49 3.04 -13.94 -20.14
C ASP A 49 2.57 -12.48 -20.03
N GLN A 50 1.27 -12.27 -20.21
CA GLN A 50 0.66 -10.94 -20.18
C GLN A 50 0.31 -10.50 -18.75
N PRO A 51 0.20 -9.17 -18.51
CA PRO A 51 -0.32 -8.64 -17.26
C PRO A 51 -1.64 -9.29 -16.85
N VAL A 52 -1.71 -9.70 -15.58
CA VAL A 52 -2.93 -10.23 -14.96
C VAL A 52 -3.44 -9.23 -13.92
N PRO A 53 -4.77 -9.09 -13.75
CA PRO A 53 -5.32 -8.32 -12.64
C PRO A 53 -4.83 -8.86 -11.31
N PHE A 54 -4.20 -8.01 -10.51
CA PHE A 54 -3.70 -8.37 -9.18
C PHE A 54 -4.61 -7.94 -8.03
N GLY A 55 -5.80 -7.40 -8.34
CA GLY A 55 -6.93 -7.23 -7.43
C GLY A 55 -6.66 -6.51 -6.10
N TYR A 56 -7.53 -6.79 -5.12
CA TYR A 56 -7.52 -6.18 -3.80
C TYR A 56 -6.60 -6.88 -2.80
N LYS A 57 -6.50 -6.34 -1.58
CA LYS A 57 -5.61 -6.83 -0.51
C LYS A 57 -4.14 -6.78 -0.90
N MET A 58 -3.78 -5.76 -1.64
CA MET A 58 -2.46 -5.56 -2.21
C MET A 58 -2.01 -4.13 -1.92
N SER A 59 -0.71 -3.98 -1.70
CA SER A 59 -0.04 -2.70 -1.80
C SER A 59 0.84 -2.70 -3.04
N TRP A 60 0.86 -1.58 -3.76
CA TRP A 60 1.73 -1.47 -4.92
C TRP A 60 2.32 -0.08 -5.11
N LEU A 61 3.48 -0.06 -5.74
CA LEU A 61 4.03 1.12 -6.37
C LEU A 61 3.75 1.07 -7.87
N ALA A 62 3.42 2.20 -8.47
CA ALA A 62 3.54 2.42 -9.91
C ALA A 62 4.71 3.39 -10.14
N VAL A 63 5.80 2.90 -10.71
CA VAL A 63 7.03 3.65 -10.97
C VAL A 63 7.10 4.00 -12.44
N LYS A 64 7.25 5.27 -12.79
CA LYS A 64 7.31 5.70 -14.20
C LYS A 64 8.64 5.26 -14.81
N SER A 65 8.63 4.21 -15.63
CA SER A 65 9.86 3.68 -16.24
C SER A 65 9.54 2.83 -17.46
N ASP A 66 10.45 2.83 -18.43
CA ASP A 66 10.52 1.89 -19.54
C ASP A 66 11.60 0.80 -19.31
N ASP A 67 12.20 0.78 -18.13
CA ASP A 67 13.24 -0.16 -17.71
C ASP A 67 12.92 -0.72 -16.32
N ALA A 68 12.41 -1.96 -16.29
CA ALA A 68 12.07 -2.67 -15.07
C ALA A 68 13.31 -3.17 -14.30
N GLU A 69 14.42 -3.45 -14.99
CA GLU A 69 15.67 -3.87 -14.34
C GLU A 69 16.29 -2.68 -13.57
N ARG A 70 16.17 -1.47 -14.11
CA ARG A 70 16.57 -0.25 -13.42
C ARG A 70 15.74 -0.03 -12.16
N VAL A 71 14.41 -0.20 -12.23
CA VAL A 71 13.54 -0.11 -11.04
C VAL A 71 13.94 -1.15 -10.00
N LEU A 72 14.15 -2.40 -10.39
CA LEU A 72 14.65 -3.46 -9.52
C LEU A 72 15.94 -3.08 -8.80
N LYS A 73 16.94 -2.55 -9.54
CA LYS A 73 18.24 -2.13 -8.97
C LYS A 73 18.14 -0.96 -8.00
N SER A 74 17.09 -0.14 -8.14
CA SER A 74 16.81 0.96 -7.22
C SER A 74 16.09 0.50 -5.95
N LEU A 75 15.63 -0.75 -5.89
CA LEU A 75 15.06 -1.37 -4.70
C LEU A 75 16.12 -2.20 -3.97
N ASP A 76 16.06 -2.22 -2.64
CA ASP A 76 16.88 -3.13 -1.84
C ASP A 76 16.13 -4.46 -1.72
N MET A 77 16.44 -5.40 -2.61
CA MET A 77 15.77 -6.71 -2.70
C MET A 77 16.75 -7.88 -2.58
N GLU A 78 16.35 -8.88 -1.78
CA GLU A 78 17.09 -10.13 -1.59
C GLU A 78 16.37 -11.33 -2.23
N ASN A 79 17.15 -12.38 -2.54
CA ASN A 79 16.68 -13.63 -3.14
C ASN A 79 15.93 -13.41 -4.46
N VAL A 80 16.44 -12.47 -5.27
CA VAL A 80 15.82 -12.05 -6.53
C VAL A 80 15.90 -13.17 -7.58
N GLN A 81 14.77 -13.50 -8.18
CA GLN A 81 14.64 -14.51 -9.23
C GLN A 81 13.67 -14.03 -10.32
N PRO A 82 13.92 -14.35 -11.61
CA PRO A 82 12.98 -14.03 -12.68
C PRO A 82 11.65 -14.78 -12.48
N ALA A 83 10.53 -14.14 -12.82
CA ALA A 83 9.21 -14.76 -12.81
C ALA A 83 8.28 -14.06 -13.81
N ASN A 84 7.37 -14.83 -14.40
CA ASN A 84 6.28 -14.27 -15.19
C ASN A 84 5.20 -13.62 -14.29
N TRP A 85 4.19 -12.99 -14.88
CA TRP A 85 3.10 -12.33 -14.15
C TRP A 85 2.32 -13.29 -13.27
N HIS A 86 1.95 -14.45 -13.78
CA HIS A 86 1.16 -15.41 -13.02
C HIS A 86 1.88 -15.84 -11.73
N THR A 87 3.14 -16.28 -11.84
CA THR A 87 3.98 -16.67 -10.70
C THR A 87 4.27 -15.46 -9.80
N GLY A 88 4.58 -14.30 -10.39
CA GLY A 88 4.86 -13.07 -9.67
C GLY A 88 3.70 -12.60 -8.78
N CYS A 89 2.49 -12.58 -9.31
CA CYS A 89 1.30 -12.19 -8.56
C CYS A 89 0.99 -13.17 -7.42
N ILE A 90 1.12 -14.48 -7.64
CA ILE A 90 0.96 -15.48 -6.57
C ILE A 90 1.99 -15.24 -5.45
N ALA A 91 3.26 -15.01 -5.81
CA ALA A 91 4.32 -14.71 -4.85
C ALA A 91 4.00 -13.43 -4.05
N ALA A 92 3.53 -12.37 -4.72
CA ALA A 92 3.16 -11.11 -4.08
C ALA A 92 2.08 -11.30 -3.00
N TYR A 93 1.05 -12.11 -3.30
CA TYR A 93 0.00 -12.49 -2.34
C TYR A 93 0.48 -13.36 -1.17
N HIS A 94 1.69 -13.90 -1.26
CA HIS A 94 2.32 -14.72 -0.25
C HIS A 94 3.50 -14.02 0.44
N TYR A 95 3.46 -12.69 0.54
CA TYR A 95 4.43 -11.84 1.26
C TYR A 95 5.83 -11.81 0.62
N HIS A 96 5.90 -12.02 -0.69
CA HIS A 96 7.06 -11.64 -1.49
C HIS A 96 6.78 -10.34 -2.24
N THR A 97 7.82 -9.79 -2.84
CA THR A 97 7.73 -8.63 -3.73
C THR A 97 7.85 -9.09 -5.17
N PHE A 98 6.97 -8.59 -6.04
CA PHE A 98 7.06 -8.78 -7.49
C PHE A 98 7.28 -7.44 -8.18
N VAL A 99 8.38 -7.32 -8.92
CA VAL A 99 8.66 -6.21 -9.84
C VAL A 99 8.25 -6.64 -11.24
N THR A 100 7.24 -5.99 -11.81
CA THR A 100 6.63 -6.42 -13.06
C THR A 100 7.49 -6.09 -14.28
N PRO A 101 7.25 -6.73 -15.43
CA PRO A 101 7.56 -6.13 -16.73
C PRO A 101 6.96 -4.72 -16.88
N VAL A 102 7.46 -3.96 -17.85
CA VAL A 102 6.93 -2.64 -18.21
C VAL A 102 5.53 -2.77 -18.80
N VAL A 103 4.60 -1.93 -18.35
CA VAL A 103 3.23 -1.81 -18.86
C VAL A 103 2.91 -0.33 -19.08
N ASP A 104 2.72 0.09 -20.33
CA ASP A 104 2.43 1.49 -20.71
C ASP A 104 3.37 2.53 -20.06
N GLY A 105 4.67 2.18 -19.98
CA GLY A 105 5.69 3.04 -19.38
C GLY A 105 5.58 3.15 -17.85
N TRP A 106 5.02 2.13 -17.21
CA TRP A 106 5.02 1.93 -15.77
C TRP A 106 5.61 0.57 -15.42
N VAL A 107 6.31 0.51 -14.30
CA VAL A 107 6.76 -0.72 -13.66
C VAL A 107 6.07 -0.79 -12.31
N PHE A 108 5.41 -1.90 -12.02
CA PHE A 108 4.72 -2.07 -10.75
C PHE A 108 5.60 -2.86 -9.77
N VAL A 109 5.54 -2.47 -8.50
CA VAL A 109 6.17 -3.20 -7.39
C VAL A 109 5.05 -3.67 -6.48
N LEU A 110 4.71 -4.95 -6.52
CA LEU A 110 3.58 -5.54 -5.80
C LEU A 110 4.06 -6.26 -4.55
N ALA A 111 3.43 -6.00 -3.40
CA ALA A 111 3.54 -6.84 -2.22
C ALA A 111 2.34 -6.61 -1.29
N VAL A 112 1.90 -7.65 -0.58
CA VAL A 112 0.84 -7.51 0.43
C VAL A 112 1.26 -6.55 1.55
N ASP A 113 2.55 -6.46 1.84
CA ASP A 113 3.09 -5.87 3.05
C ASP A 113 4.15 -4.79 2.81
N LEU A 114 4.03 -4.02 1.72
CA LEU A 114 4.83 -2.79 1.56
C LEU A 114 4.70 -1.89 2.81
N PRO A 115 5.73 -1.08 3.13
CA PRO A 115 5.63 -0.12 4.22
C PRO A 115 4.41 0.80 4.09
N THR A 116 3.90 1.29 5.22
CA THR A 116 2.63 2.04 5.27
C THR A 116 2.84 3.50 5.64
N LEU A 117 1.83 4.33 5.42
CA LEU A 117 1.83 5.74 5.80
C LEU A 117 1.22 6.00 7.20
N TYR A 118 0.97 4.95 7.99
CA TYR A 118 0.17 5.05 9.22
C TYR A 118 0.97 5.52 10.45
N THR A 119 2.24 5.16 10.56
CA THR A 119 3.05 5.54 11.72
C THR A 119 4.14 6.53 11.34
N ALA A 120 4.50 7.46 12.23
CA ALA A 120 5.53 8.45 11.96
C ALA A 120 6.88 7.82 11.59
N ALA A 121 7.25 6.70 12.22
CA ALA A 121 8.47 5.97 11.91
C ALA A 121 8.40 5.34 10.51
N ASP A 122 7.40 4.50 10.25
CA ASP A 122 7.22 3.80 8.97
C ASP A 122 7.05 4.78 7.82
N SER A 123 6.28 5.86 8.04
CA SER A 123 6.05 6.91 7.06
C SER A 123 7.33 7.64 6.69
N SER A 124 8.29 7.83 7.60
CA SER A 124 9.51 8.60 7.29
C SER A 124 10.43 7.86 6.32
N GLU A 125 10.70 6.58 6.58
CA GLU A 125 11.55 5.75 5.72
C GLU A 125 10.86 5.45 4.40
N PHE A 126 9.56 5.18 4.44
CA PHE A 126 8.81 4.92 3.23
C PHE A 126 8.68 6.17 2.35
N THR A 127 8.40 7.33 2.94
CA THR A 127 8.40 8.62 2.22
C THR A 127 9.77 8.89 1.61
N ALA A 128 10.87 8.58 2.32
CA ALA A 128 12.21 8.71 1.76
C ALA A 128 12.44 7.78 0.56
N LEU A 129 11.95 6.54 0.61
CA LEU A 129 11.97 5.63 -0.53
C LEU A 129 11.18 6.19 -1.72
N LEU A 130 9.93 6.62 -1.50
CA LEU A 130 9.07 7.17 -2.56
C LEU A 130 9.67 8.43 -3.17
N SER A 131 10.20 9.34 -2.35
CA SER A 131 10.93 10.53 -2.79
C SER A 131 12.12 10.14 -3.66
N ARG A 132 13.01 9.26 -3.19
CA ARG A 132 14.20 8.84 -3.95
C ARG A 132 13.83 8.21 -5.29
N LEU A 133 12.85 7.31 -5.32
CA LEU A 133 12.40 6.69 -6.56
C LEU A 133 11.78 7.74 -7.50
N SER A 134 10.94 8.66 -7.01
CA SER A 134 10.36 9.72 -7.86
C SER A 134 11.40 10.73 -8.37
N GLU A 135 12.49 10.96 -7.63
CA GLU A 135 13.62 11.78 -8.10
C GLU A 135 14.37 11.08 -9.24
N GLU A 136 14.54 9.77 -9.15
CA GLU A 136 15.23 8.97 -10.17
C GLU A 136 14.38 8.72 -11.44
N PHE A 137 13.09 8.46 -11.25
CA PHE A 137 12.17 8.00 -12.30
C PHE A 137 11.14 9.07 -12.71
N GLY A 138 11.21 10.26 -12.12
CA GLY A 138 10.31 11.39 -12.38
C GLY A 138 9.00 11.31 -11.60
N GLU A 139 8.36 10.13 -11.55
CA GLU A 139 7.09 9.94 -10.83
C GLU A 139 6.97 8.54 -10.20
N VAL A 140 6.48 8.51 -8.96
CA VAL A 140 6.08 7.28 -8.26
C VAL A 140 4.73 7.50 -7.59
N GLN A 141 3.87 6.49 -7.71
CA GLN A 141 2.58 6.44 -7.04
C GLN A 141 2.55 5.23 -6.13
N TYR A 142 1.93 5.36 -4.96
CA TYR A 142 1.69 4.29 -4.01
C TYR A 142 0.19 4.10 -3.85
N PHE A 143 -0.25 2.85 -3.70
CA PHE A 143 -1.63 2.50 -3.42
C PHE A 143 -1.68 1.30 -2.47
N CYS A 144 -2.72 1.22 -1.65
CA CYS A 144 -2.94 0.09 -0.74
C CYS A 144 -4.43 -0.13 -0.50
N THR A 145 -4.84 -1.40 -0.58
CA THR A 145 -6.16 -1.86 -0.14
C THR A 145 -6.02 -3.01 0.85
N HIS A 146 -6.78 -2.99 1.95
CA HIS A 146 -6.93 -4.17 2.81
C HIS A 146 -8.22 -4.12 3.66
N ARG A 147 -9.27 -4.80 3.21
CA ARG A 147 -10.60 -4.81 3.86
C ARG A 147 -10.70 -5.28 5.31
N VAL A 148 -9.69 -5.96 5.88
CA VAL A 148 -9.77 -6.40 7.30
C VAL A 148 -9.41 -5.25 8.26
N SER A 149 -8.52 -4.37 7.81
CA SER A 149 -8.07 -3.17 8.53
C SER A 149 -8.65 -1.90 7.92
N GLU A 150 -9.60 -2.04 6.99
CA GLU A 150 -10.19 -0.95 6.19
C GLU A 150 -9.12 0.00 5.64
N SER A 151 -7.99 -0.58 5.23
CA SER A 151 -6.84 0.17 4.78
C SER A 151 -7.05 0.62 3.35
N HIS A 152 -7.12 1.93 3.16
CA HIS A 152 -7.30 2.59 1.86
C HIS A 152 -6.31 3.75 1.79
N SER A 153 -5.26 3.59 1.00
CA SER A 153 -4.22 4.61 0.88
C SER A 153 -3.83 4.85 -0.56
N TRP A 154 -3.48 6.10 -0.86
CA TRP A 154 -2.80 6.48 -2.08
C TRP A 154 -1.84 7.64 -1.82
N ALA A 155 -0.70 7.63 -2.49
CA ALA A 155 0.22 8.75 -2.47
C ALA A 155 0.88 8.95 -3.83
N ARG A 156 1.26 10.19 -4.12
CA ARG A 156 1.85 10.59 -5.39
C ARG A 156 3.08 11.46 -5.13
N PHE A 157 4.19 11.04 -5.71
CA PHE A 157 5.47 11.70 -5.62
C PHE A 157 5.98 12.06 -7.00
N ILE A 158 6.42 13.30 -7.18
CA ILE A 158 6.96 13.81 -8.45
C ILE A 158 8.27 14.53 -8.15
N GLU A 159 9.34 14.15 -8.85
CA GLU A 159 10.67 14.78 -8.73
C GLU A 159 11.13 14.94 -7.27
N GLY A 160 10.98 13.89 -6.46
CA GLY A 160 11.39 13.87 -5.06
C GLY A 160 10.39 14.41 -4.05
N LYS A 161 9.26 14.98 -4.50
CA LYS A 161 8.32 15.71 -3.62
C LYS A 161 7.00 14.95 -3.45
N GLU A 162 6.51 14.89 -2.20
CA GLU A 162 5.14 14.44 -1.92
C GLU A 162 4.15 15.48 -2.46
N ILE A 163 3.38 15.11 -3.48
CA ILE A 163 2.35 15.95 -4.08
C ILE A 163 1.01 15.74 -3.38
N ARG A 164 0.70 14.49 -3.06
CA ARG A 164 -0.54 14.06 -2.41
C ARG A 164 -0.26 12.82 -1.56
N ALA A 165 -0.83 12.77 -0.36
CA ALA A 165 -0.88 11.56 0.44
C ALA A 165 -2.21 11.48 1.19
N PHE A 166 -2.92 10.38 0.96
CA PHE A 166 -4.12 10.01 1.70
C PHE A 166 -3.95 8.60 2.26
N ALA A 167 -4.30 8.41 3.53
CA ALA A 167 -4.21 7.13 4.19
C ALA A 167 -5.30 7.03 5.26
N TYR A 168 -6.15 6.02 5.13
CA TYR A 168 -7.22 5.70 6.05
C TYR A 168 -7.13 4.23 6.44
N ALA A 169 -7.28 3.91 7.71
CA ALA A 169 -7.34 2.54 8.23
C ALA A 169 -8.00 2.54 9.62
N ASP A 170 -8.60 1.42 10.01
CA ASP A 170 -9.18 1.25 11.36
C ASP A 170 -10.12 2.40 11.78
N SER A 171 -10.87 2.95 10.82
CA SER A 171 -11.76 4.12 10.99
C SER A 171 -11.08 5.46 11.30
N GLU A 172 -9.76 5.59 11.10
CA GLU A 172 -8.97 6.80 11.36
C GLU A 172 -8.24 7.29 10.11
N THR A 173 -8.08 8.62 9.99
CA THR A 173 -7.26 9.26 8.95
C THR A 173 -5.83 9.44 9.42
N TYR A 174 -4.92 8.69 8.83
CA TYR A 174 -3.48 8.76 9.12
C TYR A 174 -2.74 9.78 8.26
N ALA A 175 -3.25 10.03 7.04
CA ALA A 175 -2.71 11.05 6.16
C ALA A 175 -3.82 11.70 5.37
N ASN A 176 -3.82 13.03 5.32
CA ASN A 176 -4.58 13.83 4.37
C ASN A 176 -3.76 15.08 4.04
N ARG A 177 -2.69 14.91 3.25
CA ARG A 177 -1.71 15.96 2.93
C ARG A 177 -1.68 16.24 1.43
N GLY A 178 -1.36 17.49 1.09
CA GLY A 178 -1.39 17.97 -0.30
C GLY A 178 -2.81 18.21 -0.82
N ASP A 179 -2.91 19.01 -1.87
CA ASP A 179 -4.19 19.34 -2.50
C ASP A 179 -4.75 18.14 -3.26
N LYS A 180 -6.09 18.03 -3.33
CA LYS A 180 -6.75 17.03 -4.18
C LYS A 180 -6.23 17.15 -5.61
N THR A 181 -5.80 16.03 -6.17
CA THR A 181 -5.35 15.95 -7.56
C THR A 181 -6.52 16.11 -8.53
N SER A 182 -6.23 16.41 -9.81
CA SER A 182 -7.27 16.44 -10.86
C SER A 182 -8.07 15.13 -10.93
N GLY A 183 -7.42 13.99 -10.71
CA GLY A 183 -8.08 12.68 -10.64
C GLY A 183 -9.08 12.57 -9.47
N GLU A 184 -8.68 12.99 -8.27
CA GLU A 184 -9.58 13.03 -7.10
C GLU A 184 -10.75 14.01 -7.32
N ILE A 185 -10.50 15.16 -7.94
CA ILE A 185 -11.54 16.16 -8.24
C ILE A 185 -12.55 15.61 -9.25
N GLU A 186 -12.09 14.91 -10.29
CA GLU A 186 -12.96 14.32 -11.31
C GLU A 186 -13.82 13.17 -10.76
N LEU A 187 -13.25 12.35 -9.86
CA LEU A 187 -14.00 11.30 -9.15
C LEU A 187 -15.04 11.88 -8.19
N GLY A 188 -14.78 13.08 -7.64
CA GLY A 188 -15.79 13.86 -6.91
C GLY A 188 -16.05 13.41 -5.47
N TYR A 189 -15.42 12.33 -5.00
CA TYR A 189 -15.61 11.83 -3.64
C TYR A 189 -15.19 12.84 -2.56
N GLN A 190 -16.01 12.91 -1.53
CA GLN A 190 -15.70 13.61 -0.29
C GLN A 190 -15.70 12.57 0.82
N TYR A 191 -14.60 12.52 1.57
CA TYR A 191 -14.43 11.56 2.64
C TYR A 191 -14.67 12.20 3.99
N PHE A 192 -15.15 11.40 4.95
CA PHE A 192 -15.04 11.78 6.35
C PHE A 192 -13.57 11.96 6.74
N ASP A 193 -13.31 12.95 7.59
CA ASP A 193 -11.99 13.29 8.12
C ASP A 193 -12.15 13.56 9.62
N ASP A 194 -11.75 12.58 10.43
CA ASP A 194 -11.73 12.63 11.89
C ASP A 194 -10.78 13.70 12.46
N THR A 195 -9.89 14.24 11.63
CA THR A 195 -9.00 15.36 12.00
C THR A 195 -9.61 16.73 11.71
N SER A 196 -10.76 16.78 11.04
CA SER A 196 -11.50 18.02 10.79
C SER A 196 -12.08 18.60 12.07
N PRO A 197 -12.05 19.93 12.29
CA PRO A 197 -12.77 20.57 13.40
C PRO A 197 -14.28 20.28 13.39
N GLU A 198 -14.87 19.97 12.22
CA GLU A 198 -16.30 19.61 12.13
C GLU A 198 -16.61 18.26 12.79
N ALA A 199 -15.61 17.37 12.90
CA ALA A 199 -15.76 16.03 13.45
C ALA A 199 -16.14 16.01 14.94
N GLU A 200 -16.01 17.14 15.65
CA GLU A 200 -16.48 17.30 17.03
C GLU A 200 -18.02 17.23 17.15
N SER A 201 -18.75 17.44 16.05
CA SER A 201 -20.21 17.38 16.02
C SER A 201 -20.71 16.02 15.55
N GLU A 202 -21.62 15.39 16.28
CA GLU A 202 -22.32 14.16 15.84
C GLU A 202 -23.00 14.33 14.47
N THR A 203 -23.51 15.53 14.18
CA THR A 203 -24.14 15.84 12.89
C THR A 203 -23.18 15.79 11.71
N TYR A 204 -21.87 15.88 11.94
CA TYR A 204 -20.86 15.71 10.88
C TYR A 204 -20.89 14.29 10.34
N TRP A 205 -20.96 13.29 11.23
CA TRP A 205 -21.00 11.87 10.89
C TRP A 205 -22.33 11.41 10.28
N GLU A 206 -23.37 12.24 10.38
CA GLU A 206 -24.67 12.02 9.75
C GLU A 206 -24.76 12.62 8.33
N ARG A 207 -23.71 13.29 7.85
CA ARG A 207 -23.68 13.90 6.51
C ARG A 207 -23.81 12.84 5.42
N THR A 208 -24.67 13.11 4.45
CA THR A 208 -24.91 12.21 3.30
C THR A 208 -24.08 12.56 2.07
N ASP A 209 -23.37 13.70 2.10
CA ASP A 209 -22.48 14.13 1.03
C ASP A 209 -21.02 13.67 1.23
N LEU A 210 -20.73 13.02 2.37
CA LEU A 210 -19.46 12.38 2.69
C LEU A 210 -19.61 10.86 2.67
N CYS A 211 -18.51 10.16 2.43
CA CYS A 211 -18.44 8.70 2.45
C CYS A 211 -17.16 8.20 3.13
N SER A 212 -17.12 6.92 3.49
CA SER A 212 -15.87 6.27 3.88
C SER A 212 -15.11 5.84 2.63
N PRO A 213 -13.77 5.98 2.59
CA PRO A 213 -12.98 5.42 1.51
C PRO A 213 -13.10 3.88 1.49
N ASP A 214 -12.93 3.27 0.33
CA ASP A 214 -13.09 1.83 0.14
C ASP A 214 -12.10 1.29 -0.92
N GLU A 215 -12.16 -0.02 -1.21
CA GLU A 215 -11.24 -0.64 -2.15
C GLU A 215 -11.43 -0.12 -3.60
N GLU A 216 -12.65 0.27 -4.00
CA GLU A 216 -12.93 0.80 -5.34
C GLU A 216 -12.34 2.18 -5.54
N HIS A 217 -12.48 3.05 -4.54
CA HIS A 217 -11.89 4.40 -4.58
C HIS A 217 -10.39 4.36 -4.86
N VAL A 218 -9.67 3.37 -4.30
CA VAL A 218 -8.22 3.17 -4.54
C VAL A 218 -7.95 2.71 -5.98
N MET A 219 -8.78 1.81 -6.52
CA MET A 219 -8.63 1.33 -7.90
C MET A 219 -8.94 2.43 -8.92
N GLU A 220 -9.96 3.23 -8.67
CA GLU A 220 -10.35 4.34 -9.53
C GLU A 220 -9.27 5.43 -9.55
N ILE A 221 -8.72 5.80 -8.39
CA ILE A 221 -7.64 6.80 -8.35
C ILE A 221 -6.36 6.28 -9.03
N ALA A 222 -6.05 4.98 -8.89
CA ALA A 222 -4.96 4.36 -9.65
C ALA A 222 -5.19 4.46 -11.17
N GLY A 223 -6.42 4.24 -11.64
CA GLY A 223 -6.80 4.45 -13.04
C GLY A 223 -6.69 5.91 -13.51
N LYS A 224 -6.90 6.88 -12.63
CA LYS A 224 -6.72 8.31 -12.96
C LYS A 224 -5.26 8.74 -13.03
N TRP A 225 -4.37 8.08 -12.29
CA TRP A 225 -2.97 8.48 -12.17
C TRP A 225 -2.01 7.65 -13.02
N SER A 226 -2.28 6.35 -13.19
CA SER A 226 -1.48 5.44 -14.01
C SER A 226 -2.38 4.41 -14.70
N ILE A 227 -2.58 3.24 -14.09
CA ILE A 227 -3.41 2.15 -14.60
C ILE A 227 -4.24 1.58 -13.45
N ASN A 228 -5.52 1.34 -13.71
CA ASN A 228 -6.35 0.56 -12.79
C ASN A 228 -5.95 -0.92 -12.93
N PRO A 229 -5.46 -1.60 -11.88
CA PRO A 229 -5.07 -3.01 -11.97
C PRO A 229 -6.18 -3.95 -12.43
N ASN A 230 -7.45 -3.58 -12.20
CA ASN A 230 -8.59 -4.38 -12.62
C ASN A 230 -8.87 -4.27 -14.13
N SER A 231 -8.28 -3.28 -14.83
CA SER A 231 -8.49 -3.08 -16.27
C SER A 231 -7.41 -3.71 -17.15
N PHE A 232 -6.49 -4.52 -16.60
CA PHE A 232 -5.42 -5.12 -17.42
C PHE A 232 -5.96 -6.02 -18.55
N GLU A 233 -7.10 -6.68 -18.35
CA GLU A 233 -7.72 -7.53 -19.39
C GLU A 233 -8.44 -6.72 -20.47
N GLU A 234 -8.65 -5.41 -20.28
CA GLU A 234 -9.34 -4.56 -21.25
C GLU A 234 -8.44 -4.14 -22.43
N ARG A 235 -7.13 -4.40 -22.34
CA ARG A 235 -6.12 -4.00 -23.33
C ARG A 235 -5.08 -5.09 -23.51
N GLU A 236 -4.48 -5.14 -24.69
CA GLU A 236 -3.36 -6.02 -24.94
C GLU A 236 -2.05 -5.35 -24.53
N PHE A 237 -1.25 -6.06 -23.74
CA PHE A 237 0.10 -5.66 -23.38
C PHE A 237 1.12 -6.69 -23.86
N PRO A 238 2.37 -6.28 -24.10
CA PRO A 238 3.45 -7.20 -24.39
C PRO A 238 3.63 -8.22 -23.26
N ALA A 239 3.87 -9.47 -23.63
CA ALA A 239 4.27 -10.48 -22.68
C ALA A 239 5.70 -10.22 -22.17
N GLY A 240 5.96 -10.52 -20.90
CA GLY A 240 7.26 -10.23 -20.29
C GLY A 240 7.59 -11.07 -19.06
N VAL A 241 8.82 -10.91 -18.58
CA VAL A 241 9.32 -11.53 -17.35
C VAL A 241 9.77 -10.41 -16.42
N GLY A 242 9.28 -10.45 -15.19
CA GLY A 242 9.67 -9.58 -14.09
C GLY A 242 10.57 -10.31 -13.09
N TRP A 243 10.56 -9.86 -11.85
CA TRP A 243 11.37 -10.44 -10.78
C TRP A 243 10.62 -10.54 -9.47
N ILE A 244 10.69 -11.71 -8.84
CA ILE A 244 10.26 -11.93 -7.47
C ILE A 244 11.44 -11.85 -6.52
N GLY A 245 11.21 -11.43 -5.28
CA GLY A 245 12.22 -11.38 -4.23
C GLY A 245 11.62 -10.90 -2.92
N ASN A 246 12.46 -10.43 -2.00
CA ASN A 246 12.02 -9.88 -0.72
C ASN A 246 12.56 -8.46 -0.56
N LEU A 247 11.70 -7.49 -0.36
CA LEU A 247 12.11 -6.13 -0.02
C LEU A 247 12.79 -6.13 1.36
N VAL A 248 14.01 -5.62 1.44
CA VAL A 248 14.74 -5.46 2.70
C VAL A 248 14.09 -4.31 3.46
N ARG A 249 13.56 -4.62 4.64
CA ARG A 249 13.09 -3.58 5.57
C ARG A 249 14.28 -3.05 6.36
N SER A 250 14.45 -1.73 6.39
CA SER A 250 15.33 -1.06 7.33
C SER A 250 15.00 -1.53 8.76
N ARG A 251 16.05 -1.89 9.51
CA ARG A 251 15.94 -2.40 10.89
C ARG A 251 15.92 -1.29 11.91
#